data_AF-M2NA73-F1
#
_entry.id   AF-M2NA73-F1
#
_cell.length_a   1.000
_cell.length_b   1.000
_cell.length_c   1.000
_cell.angle_alpha   90.00
_cell.angle_beta   90.00
_cell.angle_gamma   90.00
#
_symmetry.space_group_name_H-M   'P 1'
#
loop_
_entity.id
_entity.type
_entity.pdbx_description
1 polymer ?
#
loop_
_entity_poly.entity_id
_entity_poly.type
_entity_poly.pdbx_seq_one_letter_code
_entity_poly.pdbx_strand_id
1 'polypeptide(L)'
;MEFPAPSKDNDYLGFCPSAIKLQHGDRRGALKKRTEYHDSFSTSGVSTYICSTKGCLFQGHVSVDFVWKVVMKDEQLGLQCRWSFLAKSHVMQASVSGKQYHYQCPICIYSQGHAEGMVWNGTNLFLDHVSTHRGKAIPSEVLHKLNVINEYVAEEKENFDLNLFPPGFDSNASGHTSSNSSLSLSRAPTHSSTHSSSHHHHHRVWSRKESTIDLPHTNPRRDTVTTLRDRADSAVARPGAERTESESSEPWSTGLSTFHAEKDTDYLTEEF
;
A
#
# COMPACT_ATOMS: atom_id res chain seq x y z
N MET A 1 -26.57 -13.11 -13.07
CA MET A 1 -25.42 -14.01 -12.81
C MET A 1 -24.90 -13.61 -11.45
N GLU A 2 -24.85 -14.53 -10.49
CA GLU A 2 -24.42 -14.20 -9.12
C GLU A 2 -22.89 -14.13 -9.11
N PHE A 3 -22.34 -12.99 -8.71
CA PHE A 3 -20.89 -12.82 -8.58
C PHE A 3 -20.38 -13.63 -7.39
N PRO A 4 -19.15 -14.19 -7.47
CA PRO A 4 -18.56 -14.88 -6.32
C PRO A 4 -18.48 -13.91 -5.13
N ALA A 5 -19.13 -14.26 -4.01
CA ALA A 5 -19.05 -13.48 -2.79
C ALA A 5 -17.85 -13.95 -1.96
N PRO A 6 -16.89 -13.07 -1.62
CA PRO A 6 -15.81 -13.42 -0.70
C PRO A 6 -16.37 -13.80 0.66
N SER A 7 -16.01 -14.97 1.14
CA SER A 7 -16.45 -15.52 2.42
C SER A 7 -15.29 -16.25 3.09
N LYS A 8 -15.45 -16.62 4.36
CA LYS A 8 -14.45 -17.42 5.05
C LYS A 8 -14.27 -18.81 4.39
N ASP A 9 -15.33 -19.35 3.79
CA ASP A 9 -15.34 -20.70 3.22
C ASP A 9 -14.58 -20.79 1.89
N ASN A 10 -14.43 -19.66 1.18
CA ASN A 10 -13.65 -19.56 -0.05
C ASN A 10 -12.35 -18.76 0.12
N ASP A 11 -11.82 -18.71 1.35
CA ASP A 11 -10.60 -17.97 1.70
C ASP A 11 -10.62 -16.51 1.22
N TYR A 12 -11.80 -15.88 1.29
CA TYR A 12 -12.04 -14.52 0.83
C TYR A 12 -11.60 -14.28 -0.63
N LEU A 13 -11.60 -15.33 -1.46
CA LEU A 13 -11.09 -15.33 -2.83
C LEU A 13 -9.61 -14.87 -2.94
N GLY A 14 -8.82 -15.05 -1.87
CA GLY A 14 -7.41 -14.65 -1.76
C GLY A 14 -7.18 -13.25 -1.19
N PHE A 15 -8.24 -12.45 -1.01
CA PHE A 15 -8.11 -11.13 -0.40
C PHE A 15 -7.84 -11.20 1.10
N CYS A 16 -7.21 -10.17 1.64
CA CYS A 16 -7.18 -10.01 3.09
C CYS A 16 -8.62 -9.79 3.63
N PRO A 17 -9.01 -10.37 4.78
CA PRO A 17 -10.32 -10.12 5.39
C PRO A 17 -10.63 -8.63 5.60
N SER A 18 -9.62 -7.82 5.97
CA SER A 18 -9.77 -6.37 6.07
C SER A 18 -9.99 -5.69 4.72
N ALA A 19 -9.40 -6.21 3.63
CA ALA A 19 -9.65 -5.69 2.29
C ALA A 19 -11.12 -5.91 1.91
N ILE A 20 -11.69 -7.08 2.20
CA ILE A 20 -13.11 -7.37 1.99
C ILE A 20 -14.01 -6.44 2.80
N LYS A 21 -13.69 -6.18 4.07
CA LYS A 21 -14.41 -5.19 4.88
C LYS A 21 -14.40 -3.80 4.23
N LEU A 22 -13.27 -3.35 3.66
CA LEU A 22 -13.21 -2.09 2.91
C LEU A 22 -14.07 -2.10 1.65
N GLN A 23 -14.13 -3.23 0.93
CA GLN A 23 -15.01 -3.38 -0.23
C GLN A 23 -16.50 -3.28 0.16
N HIS A 24 -16.85 -3.59 1.41
CA HIS A 24 -18.19 -3.39 1.99
C HIS A 24 -18.38 -2.05 2.71
N GLY A 25 -17.40 -1.14 2.65
CA GLY A 25 -17.49 0.18 3.29
C GLY A 25 -17.12 0.22 4.77
N ASP A 26 -16.80 -0.91 5.41
CA ASP A 26 -16.39 -0.97 6.82
C ASP A 26 -14.94 -0.52 7.01
N ARG A 27 -14.72 0.81 7.00
CA ARG A 27 -13.40 1.42 7.19
C ARG A 27 -12.86 1.21 8.61
N ARG A 28 -13.73 1.31 9.63
CA ARG A 28 -13.34 1.23 11.05
C ARG A 28 -12.94 -0.18 11.45
N GLY A 29 -13.63 -1.20 10.95
CA GLY A 29 -13.32 -2.60 11.19
C GLY A 29 -12.18 -3.13 10.33
N ALA A 30 -11.88 -2.49 9.19
CA ALA A 30 -10.81 -2.91 8.28
C ALA A 30 -9.43 -2.35 8.61
N LEU A 31 -9.35 -1.12 9.13
CA LEU A 31 -8.09 -0.42 9.32
C LEU A 31 -7.95 0.06 10.76
N LYS A 32 -6.72 0.06 11.27
CA LYS A 32 -6.38 0.64 12.57
C LYS A 32 -5.49 1.85 12.35
N LYS A 33 -5.77 2.93 13.09
CA LYS A 33 -4.86 4.07 13.17
C LYS A 33 -3.62 3.61 13.93
N ARG A 34 -2.45 3.90 13.39
CA ARG A 34 -1.17 3.66 14.05
C ARG A 34 -0.36 4.94 14.00
N THR A 35 0.06 5.40 15.17
CA THR A 35 1.08 6.44 15.30
C THR A 35 2.37 5.68 15.56
N GLU A 36 3.15 5.38 14.52
CA GLU A 36 4.42 4.68 14.72
C GLU A 36 5.49 5.63 15.29
N TYR A 37 6.21 5.09 16.27
CA TYR A 37 7.39 5.65 16.90
C TYR A 37 8.54 4.64 16.71
N HIS A 38 8.92 4.30 15.46
CA HIS A 38 10.02 3.34 15.26
C HIS A 38 10.74 3.31 13.89
N ASP A 39 10.46 4.23 12.98
CA ASP A 39 11.25 4.35 11.75
C ASP A 39 11.35 5.82 11.44
N SER A 40 12.57 6.34 11.23
CA SER A 40 13.07 7.69 10.82
C SER A 40 12.09 8.87 10.56
N PHE A 41 10.84 8.61 10.18
CA PHE A 41 9.67 9.49 10.22
C PHE A 41 8.98 9.62 11.60
N SER A 42 9.40 8.86 12.64
CA SER A 42 8.88 8.91 14.02
C SER A 42 8.86 10.32 14.64
N THR A 43 9.73 11.21 14.16
CA THR A 43 9.80 12.61 14.58
C THR A 43 8.61 13.45 14.09
N SER A 44 7.85 12.97 13.11
CA SER A 44 6.75 13.73 12.50
C SER A 44 5.41 13.59 13.23
N GLY A 45 5.26 12.63 14.15
CA GLY A 45 3.98 12.38 14.85
C GLY A 45 2.81 12.01 13.94
N VAL A 46 3.08 11.71 12.66
CA VAL A 46 2.04 11.45 11.66
C VAL A 46 1.42 10.08 11.91
N SER A 47 0.12 10.07 12.18
CA SER A 47 -0.65 8.83 12.21
C SER A 47 -0.95 8.34 10.79
N THR A 48 -0.73 7.05 10.56
CA THR A 48 -1.08 6.35 9.31
C THR A 48 -2.11 5.24 9.60
N TYR A 49 -2.65 4.62 8.55
CA TYR A 49 -3.47 3.42 8.69
C TYR A 49 -2.65 2.15 8.48
N ILE A 50 -2.95 1.14 9.29
CA ILE A 50 -2.49 -0.23 9.08
C ILE A 50 -3.69 -1.16 8.92
N CYS A 51 -3.48 -2.31 8.29
CA CYS A 51 -4.47 -3.37 8.22
C CYS A 51 -4.87 -3.84 9.63
N SER A 52 -6.17 -4.04 9.87
CA SER A 52 -6.67 -4.49 11.17
C SER A 52 -6.52 -6.00 11.40
N THR A 53 -6.38 -6.78 10.32
CA THR A 53 -6.23 -8.24 10.34
C THR A 53 -4.90 -8.63 10.96
N LYS A 54 -4.94 -9.53 11.95
CA LYS A 54 -3.74 -10.03 12.63
C LYS A 54 -2.81 -10.72 11.64
N GLY A 55 -1.53 -10.35 11.66
CA GLY A 55 -0.51 -10.94 10.79
C GLY A 55 -0.43 -10.34 9.38
N CYS A 56 -1.29 -9.38 9.02
CA CYS A 56 -1.14 -8.63 7.77
C CYS A 56 -0.37 -7.33 8.00
N LEU A 57 0.70 -7.11 7.22
CA LEU A 57 1.57 -5.94 7.31
C LEU A 57 1.25 -4.84 6.28
N PHE A 58 0.09 -4.91 5.62
CA PHE A 58 -0.35 -3.85 4.71
C PHE A 58 -0.58 -2.54 5.48
N GLN A 59 -0.04 -1.43 4.97
CA GLN A 59 -0.17 -0.11 5.60
C GLN A 59 -0.15 1.04 4.59
N GLY A 60 -0.74 2.16 5.00
CA GLY A 60 -0.65 3.44 4.29
C GLY A 60 0.63 4.17 4.63
N HIS A 61 1.10 5.00 3.69
CA HIS A 61 2.30 5.83 3.84
C HIS A 61 2.01 7.33 3.86
N VAL A 62 0.74 7.69 4.03
CA VAL A 62 0.26 9.06 4.08
C VAL A 62 -0.58 9.21 5.35
N SER A 63 -0.71 10.45 5.83
CA SER A 63 -1.47 10.70 7.06
C SER A 63 -2.92 10.24 6.90
N VAL A 64 -3.54 9.86 8.02
CA VAL A 64 -4.96 9.49 8.07
C VAL A 64 -5.89 10.57 7.50
N ASP A 65 -5.49 11.85 7.56
CA ASP A 65 -6.29 12.98 7.06
C ASP A 65 -6.26 13.12 5.53
N PHE A 66 -5.18 12.63 4.91
CA PHE A 66 -4.96 12.73 3.47
C PHE A 66 -5.21 11.42 2.73
N VAL A 67 -5.10 10.27 3.37
CA VAL A 67 -5.12 8.95 2.70
C VAL A 67 -6.32 8.74 1.79
N TRP A 68 -7.48 9.28 2.16
CA TRP A 68 -8.73 9.13 1.42
C TRP A 68 -8.87 10.14 0.28
N LYS A 69 -8.07 11.22 0.31
CA LYS A 69 -8.13 12.34 -0.62
C LYS A 69 -7.05 12.29 -1.70
N VAL A 70 -5.92 11.65 -1.42
CA VAL A 70 -4.80 11.56 -2.38
C VAL A 70 -5.24 10.78 -3.62
N VAL A 71 -5.14 11.43 -4.77
CA VAL A 71 -5.30 10.83 -6.10
C VAL A 71 -3.92 10.63 -6.71
N MET A 72 -3.61 9.39 -7.10
CA MET A 72 -2.44 9.05 -7.90
C MET A 72 -2.87 9.00 -9.36
N LYS A 73 -2.41 9.96 -10.16
CA LYS A 73 -2.68 10.01 -11.60
C LYS A 73 -1.50 9.42 -12.36
N ASP A 74 -1.79 8.50 -13.28
CA ASP A 74 -0.83 8.02 -14.28
C ASP A 74 -1.46 8.16 -15.66
N GLU A 75 -1.02 9.19 -16.39
CA GLU A 75 -1.52 9.45 -17.73
C GLU A 75 -1.02 8.45 -18.76
N GLN A 76 0.12 7.79 -18.54
CA GLN A 76 0.64 6.77 -19.45
C GLN A 76 -0.18 5.48 -19.34
N LEU A 77 -0.56 5.11 -18.12
CA LEU A 77 -1.49 4.00 -17.87
C LEU A 77 -2.95 4.39 -18.14
N GLY A 78 -3.24 5.68 -18.30
CA GLY A 78 -4.58 6.19 -18.56
C GLY A 78 -5.53 5.96 -17.38
N LEU A 79 -5.07 6.22 -16.15
CA LEU A 79 -5.87 6.02 -14.95
C LEU A 79 -5.60 7.06 -13.84
N GLN A 80 -6.56 7.20 -12.94
CA GLN A 80 -6.40 7.79 -11.62
C GLN A 80 -6.78 6.76 -10.56
N CYS A 81 -6.05 6.70 -9.46
CA CYS A 81 -6.28 5.73 -8.39
C CYS A 81 -6.13 6.41 -7.03
N ARG A 82 -7.07 6.19 -6.12
CA ARG A 82 -6.91 6.54 -4.71
C ARG A 82 -6.30 5.38 -3.93
N TRP A 83 -5.73 5.68 -2.77
CA TRP A 83 -5.20 4.64 -1.88
C TRP A 83 -6.27 3.63 -1.44
N SER A 84 -7.54 4.04 -1.35
CA SER A 84 -8.67 3.17 -1.04
C SER A 84 -8.77 1.97 -2.00
N PHE A 85 -8.52 2.16 -3.30
CA PHE A 85 -8.53 1.06 -4.26
C PHE A 85 -7.40 0.05 -3.98
N LEU A 86 -6.19 0.53 -3.66
CA LEU A 86 -5.07 -0.32 -3.27
C LEU A 86 -5.39 -1.10 -1.98
N ALA A 87 -5.98 -0.42 -1.00
CA ALA A 87 -6.38 -1.03 0.27
C ALA A 87 -7.51 -2.05 0.09
N LYS A 88 -8.42 -1.86 -0.85
CA LYS A 88 -9.43 -2.87 -1.24
C LYS A 88 -8.83 -4.08 -1.96
N SER A 89 -7.63 -3.95 -2.53
CA SER A 89 -7.02 -4.95 -3.41
C SER A 89 -5.92 -5.78 -2.74
N HIS A 90 -5.50 -5.44 -1.52
CA HIS A 90 -4.38 -6.12 -0.88
C HIS A 90 -4.71 -7.55 -0.45
N VAL A 91 -3.71 -8.43 -0.54
CA VAL A 91 -3.77 -9.78 0.01
C VAL A 91 -3.10 -9.84 1.39
N MET A 92 -3.41 -10.89 2.15
CA MET A 92 -2.79 -11.10 3.46
C MET A 92 -1.29 -11.37 3.28
N GLN A 93 -0.46 -10.59 3.98
CA GLN A 93 1.00 -10.66 3.83
C GLN A 93 1.70 -10.48 5.18
N ALA A 94 2.47 -11.49 5.58
CA ALA A 94 3.19 -11.53 6.85
C ALA A 94 4.58 -10.86 6.77
N SER A 95 5.03 -10.51 5.57
CA SER A 95 6.30 -9.80 5.34
C SER A 95 6.13 -8.81 4.20
N VAL A 96 6.77 -7.65 4.32
CA VAL A 96 6.78 -6.59 3.29
C VAL A 96 8.21 -6.15 3.12
N SER A 97 8.72 -6.23 1.89
CA SER A 97 10.08 -5.78 1.56
C SER A 97 10.01 -4.52 0.70
N GLY A 98 10.73 -3.47 1.08
CA GLY A 98 10.82 -2.24 0.27
C GLY A 98 9.48 -1.59 -0.06
N LYS A 99 8.48 -1.68 0.85
CA LYS A 99 7.10 -1.20 0.64
C LYS A 99 6.41 -1.80 -0.60
N GLN A 100 6.87 -2.95 -1.05
CA GLN A 100 6.21 -3.71 -2.11
C GLN A 100 5.16 -4.60 -1.46
N TYR A 101 3.90 -4.18 -1.60
CA TYR A 101 2.77 -4.95 -1.13
C TYR A 101 2.27 -5.90 -2.20
N HIS A 102 1.63 -6.97 -1.76
CA HIS A 102 0.95 -7.92 -2.64
C HIS A 102 -0.51 -7.53 -2.85
N TYR A 103 -0.95 -7.61 -4.11
CA TYR A 103 -2.30 -7.23 -4.54
C TYR A 103 -2.93 -8.30 -5.42
N GLN A 104 -4.26 -8.35 -5.43
CA GLN A 104 -5.08 -9.05 -6.42
C GLN A 104 -6.06 -8.06 -7.06
N CYS A 105 -6.44 -8.28 -8.31
CA CYS A 105 -7.34 -7.39 -9.03
C CYS A 105 -8.81 -7.74 -8.69
N PRO A 106 -9.53 -6.87 -7.98
CA PRO A 106 -10.94 -7.11 -7.67
C PRO A 106 -11.82 -7.08 -8.92
N ILE A 107 -11.42 -6.35 -9.98
CA ILE A 107 -12.16 -6.35 -11.24
C ILE A 107 -12.12 -7.77 -11.87
N CYS A 108 -10.95 -8.41 -11.93
CA CYS A 108 -10.82 -9.79 -12.40
C CYS A 108 -11.60 -10.78 -11.54
N ILE A 109 -11.41 -10.74 -10.22
CA ILE A 109 -12.07 -11.69 -9.30
C ILE A 109 -13.58 -11.62 -9.44
N TYR A 110 -14.16 -10.41 -9.42
CA TYR A 110 -15.59 -10.28 -9.56
C TYR A 110 -16.08 -10.59 -10.98
N SER A 111 -15.33 -10.25 -12.02
CA SER A 111 -15.79 -10.52 -13.39
C SER A 111 -15.69 -12.00 -13.79
N GLN A 112 -14.72 -12.74 -13.25
CA GLN A 112 -14.33 -14.07 -13.75
C GLN A 112 -14.48 -15.21 -12.74
N GLY A 113 -14.96 -14.96 -11.52
CA GLY A 113 -15.02 -16.01 -10.48
C GLY A 113 -13.69 -16.21 -9.74
N HIS A 114 -12.59 -15.81 -10.36
CA HIS A 114 -11.23 -15.96 -9.90
C HIS A 114 -10.36 -14.89 -10.58
N ALA A 115 -9.38 -14.33 -9.89
CA ALA A 115 -8.16 -13.93 -10.57
C ALA A 115 -7.47 -15.24 -10.92
N GLU A 116 -6.80 -15.37 -12.06
CA GLU A 116 -6.06 -16.58 -12.48
C GLU A 116 -4.87 -16.92 -11.53
N GLY A 117 -5.07 -16.95 -10.22
CA GLY A 117 -4.06 -17.09 -9.18
C GLY A 117 -3.06 -15.94 -9.10
N MET A 118 -3.21 -14.88 -9.91
CA MET A 118 -2.19 -13.86 -10.03
C MET A 118 -2.20 -12.90 -8.85
N VAL A 119 -1.09 -12.91 -8.11
CA VAL A 119 -0.77 -11.93 -7.08
C VAL A 119 0.32 -11.01 -7.65
N TRP A 120 0.02 -9.72 -7.73
CA TRP A 120 0.97 -8.71 -8.18
C TRP A 120 1.80 -8.22 -6.99
N ASN A 121 3.12 -8.34 -7.09
CA ASN A 121 4.04 -7.84 -6.09
C ASN A 121 4.50 -6.42 -6.44
N GLY A 122 3.95 -5.43 -5.75
CA GLY A 122 4.25 -4.03 -5.95
C GLY A 122 3.14 -3.27 -6.68
N THR A 123 2.96 -2.01 -6.29
CA THR A 123 1.90 -1.13 -6.79
C THR A 123 2.00 -0.89 -8.29
N ASN A 124 3.21 -0.76 -8.84
CA ASN A 124 3.40 -0.47 -10.27
C ASN A 124 2.92 -1.63 -11.16
N LEU A 125 3.34 -2.86 -10.85
CA LEU A 125 2.92 -4.05 -11.61
C LEU A 125 1.41 -4.29 -11.49
N PHE A 126 0.86 -4.00 -10.30
CA PHE A 126 -0.58 -4.10 -10.08
C PHE A 126 -1.36 -3.08 -10.92
N LEU A 127 -0.95 -1.80 -10.91
CA LEU A 127 -1.64 -0.75 -11.67
C LEU A 127 -1.46 -0.90 -13.18
N ASP A 128 -0.31 -1.40 -13.63
CA ASP A 128 -0.10 -1.78 -15.04
C ASP A 128 -1.14 -2.82 -15.47
N HIS A 129 -1.36 -3.87 -14.67
CA HIS A 129 -2.44 -4.83 -14.93
C HIS A 129 -3.83 -4.18 -14.89
N VAL A 130 -4.13 -3.35 -13.89
CA VAL A 130 -5.44 -2.68 -13.76
C VAL A 130 -5.74 -1.83 -15.00
N SER A 131 -4.72 -1.20 -15.59
CA SER A 131 -4.86 -0.42 -16.83
C SER A 131 -5.36 -1.26 -18.00
N THR A 132 -5.14 -2.58 -18.01
CA THR A 132 -5.65 -3.49 -19.05
C THR A 132 -7.17 -3.61 -19.05
N HIS A 133 -7.86 -3.13 -18.01
CA HIS A 133 -9.33 -3.05 -17.98
C HIS A 133 -9.88 -1.81 -18.70
N ARG A 134 -9.01 -0.88 -19.11
CA ARG A 134 -9.39 0.32 -19.85
C ARG A 134 -10.13 -0.05 -21.14
N GLY A 135 -11.27 0.62 -21.37
CA GLY A 135 -12.11 0.40 -22.55
C GLY A 135 -12.82 -0.97 -22.61
N LYS A 136 -12.68 -1.82 -21.59
CA LYS A 136 -13.43 -3.07 -21.49
C LYS A 136 -14.76 -2.85 -20.79
N ALA A 137 -15.77 -3.62 -21.19
CA ALA A 137 -17.04 -3.67 -20.47
C ALA A 137 -16.82 -4.29 -19.08
N ILE A 138 -16.99 -3.48 -18.03
CA ILE A 138 -16.97 -3.92 -16.64
C ILE A 138 -18.43 -3.93 -16.16
N PRO A 139 -18.93 -5.02 -15.54
CA PRO A 139 -20.30 -5.05 -15.05
C PRO A 139 -20.59 -3.92 -14.05
N SER A 140 -21.80 -3.34 -14.13
CA SER A 140 -22.21 -2.20 -13.30
C SER A 140 -22.11 -2.48 -11.79
N GLU A 141 -22.36 -3.72 -11.38
CA GLU A 141 -22.26 -4.15 -9.99
C GLU A 141 -20.82 -4.10 -9.50
N VAL A 142 -19.86 -4.44 -10.37
CA VAL A 142 -18.42 -4.37 -10.07
C VAL A 142 -17.97 -2.91 -10.00
N LEU A 143 -18.44 -2.08 -10.93
CA LEU A 143 -18.17 -0.63 -10.92
C LEU A 143 -18.66 0.01 -9.61
N HIS A 144 -19.90 -0.26 -9.21
CA HIS A 144 -20.48 0.27 -7.98
C HIS A 144 -19.75 -0.25 -6.73
N LYS A 145 -19.53 -1.56 -6.62
CA LYS A 145 -18.87 -2.18 -5.45
C LYS A 145 -17.46 -1.65 -5.23
N LEU A 146 -16.72 -1.43 -6.31
CA LEU A 146 -15.34 -0.96 -6.26
C LEU A 146 -15.21 0.55 -6.35
N ASN A 147 -16.31 1.28 -6.51
CA ASN A 147 -16.34 2.72 -6.72
C ASN A 147 -15.45 3.15 -7.91
N VAL A 148 -15.67 2.50 -9.07
CA VAL A 148 -14.89 2.69 -10.30
C VAL A 148 -15.67 3.54 -11.28
N ILE A 149 -15.02 4.56 -11.85
CA ILE A 149 -15.53 5.34 -12.99
C ILE A 149 -14.76 4.89 -14.24
N ASN A 150 -15.45 4.44 -15.30
CA ASN A 150 -14.81 3.97 -16.54
C ASN A 150 -15.30 4.67 -17.83
N GLU A 151 -16.22 5.63 -17.71
CA GLU A 151 -16.88 6.27 -18.86
C GLU A 151 -16.20 7.58 -19.29
N TYR A 152 -15.61 8.30 -18.35
CA TYR A 152 -14.97 9.60 -18.56
C TYR A 152 -13.76 9.79 -17.63
N VAL A 153 -13.01 10.88 -17.82
CA VAL A 153 -11.90 11.26 -16.94
C VAL A 153 -12.45 12.06 -15.77
N ALA A 154 -12.36 11.50 -14.56
CA ALA A 154 -12.87 12.11 -13.35
C ALA A 154 -11.99 13.28 -12.88
N GLU A 155 -12.63 14.28 -12.27
CA GLU A 155 -11.94 15.33 -11.51
C GLU A 155 -11.47 14.80 -10.16
N GLU A 156 -10.34 15.31 -9.63
CA GLU A 156 -9.78 14.86 -8.35
C GLU A 156 -10.71 15.03 -7.14
N LYS A 157 -11.76 15.86 -7.26
CA LYS A 157 -12.76 16.10 -6.22
C LYS A 157 -13.88 15.06 -6.22
N GLU A 158 -14.05 14.32 -7.31
CA GLU A 158 -15.12 13.34 -7.44
C GLU A 158 -14.86 12.09 -6.57
N ASN A 159 -15.95 11.45 -6.16
CA ASN A 159 -15.90 10.29 -5.29
C ASN A 159 -15.67 9.00 -6.10
N PHE A 160 -14.41 8.69 -6.40
CA PHE A 160 -14.00 7.43 -7.00
C PHE A 160 -12.84 6.81 -6.23
N ASP A 161 -12.70 5.50 -6.25
CA ASP A 161 -11.48 4.81 -5.80
C ASP A 161 -10.54 4.53 -6.98
N LEU A 162 -11.09 4.25 -8.16
CA LEU A 162 -10.36 4.09 -9.41
C LEU A 162 -11.12 4.80 -10.55
N ASN A 163 -10.41 5.53 -11.39
CA ASN A 163 -10.95 6.07 -12.63
C ASN A 163 -10.09 5.58 -13.81
N LEU A 164 -10.70 4.82 -14.70
CA LEU A 164 -10.08 4.34 -15.94
C LEU A 164 -10.47 5.29 -17.07
N PHE A 165 -9.50 5.91 -17.74
CA PHE A 165 -9.79 6.89 -18.78
C PHE A 165 -10.40 6.20 -20.00
N PRO A 166 -11.36 6.84 -20.71
CA PRO A 166 -11.95 6.25 -21.90
C PRO A 166 -10.88 5.95 -22.97
N PRO A 167 -11.12 4.95 -23.85
CA PRO A 167 -10.23 4.68 -24.97
C PRO A 167 -10.11 5.93 -25.86
N GLY A 168 -8.91 6.21 -26.37
CA GLY A 168 -8.65 7.42 -27.17
C GLY A 168 -8.41 8.70 -26.36
N PHE A 169 -8.38 8.63 -25.02
CA PHE A 169 -7.74 9.67 -24.23
C PHE A 169 -6.23 9.68 -24.53
N ASP A 170 -5.81 10.65 -25.34
CA ASP A 170 -4.41 10.94 -25.64
C ASP A 170 -3.97 12.15 -24.81
N SER A 171 -3.01 11.95 -23.91
CA SER A 171 -2.47 13.00 -23.04
C SER A 171 -1.87 14.18 -23.81
N ASN A 172 -1.58 14.00 -25.11
CA ASN A 172 -1.07 15.04 -26.01
C ASN A 172 -2.10 16.11 -26.40
N ALA A 173 -3.40 15.88 -26.21
CA ALA A 173 -4.42 16.90 -26.49
C ALA A 173 -4.48 17.97 -25.38
N SER A 174 -4.05 17.62 -24.16
CA SER A 174 -3.89 18.53 -23.03
C SER A 174 -2.43 18.99 -22.96
N GLY A 175 -2.12 20.15 -23.54
CA GLY A 175 -0.76 20.71 -23.68
C GLY A 175 -0.01 21.05 -22.40
N HIS A 176 0.22 20.08 -21.50
CA HIS A 176 1.06 20.22 -20.33
C HIS A 176 2.27 19.28 -20.39
N THR A 177 3.43 19.90 -20.21
CA THR A 177 4.78 19.35 -20.32
C THR A 177 4.98 18.08 -19.47
N SER A 178 5.45 17.03 -20.12
CA SER A 178 5.81 15.73 -19.54
C SER A 178 6.73 15.87 -18.34
N SER A 179 6.19 15.59 -17.14
CA SER A 179 6.98 15.34 -15.94
C SER A 179 7.00 13.84 -15.70
N ASN A 180 8.18 13.22 -15.68
CA ASN A 180 8.34 11.79 -15.38
C ASN A 180 7.73 11.48 -14.00
N SER A 181 6.53 10.90 -14.00
CA SER A 181 5.78 10.53 -12.80
C SER A 181 6.20 9.15 -12.32
N SER A 182 7.16 9.09 -11.38
CA SER A 182 7.30 7.90 -10.53
C SER A 182 6.10 7.86 -9.58
N LEU A 183 5.21 6.89 -9.73
CA LEU A 183 4.16 6.58 -8.76
C LEU A 183 4.82 6.22 -7.42
N SER A 184 4.96 7.23 -6.56
CA SER A 184 5.54 7.04 -5.23
C SER A 184 4.65 7.75 -4.23
N LEU A 185 3.94 6.96 -3.43
CA LEU A 185 3.22 7.41 -2.23
C LEU A 185 4.14 8.10 -1.22
N SER A 186 5.46 8.02 -1.41
CA SER A 186 6.51 8.63 -0.59
C SER A 186 6.65 10.15 -0.79
N ARG A 187 5.98 10.75 -1.78
CA ARG A 187 6.13 12.18 -2.16
C ARG A 187 4.98 13.08 -1.73
N ALA A 188 4.15 12.66 -0.77
CA ALA A 188 3.18 13.56 -0.17
C ALA A 188 3.90 14.80 0.41
N PRO A 189 3.38 16.03 0.22
CA PRO A 189 4.03 17.24 0.72
C PRO A 189 4.09 17.22 2.25
N THR A 190 5.25 16.91 2.82
CA THR A 190 5.54 17.24 4.20
C THR A 190 5.92 18.71 4.23
N HIS A 191 5.08 19.56 4.81
CA HIS A 191 5.32 20.99 4.93
C HIS A 191 6.65 21.25 5.67
N SER A 192 7.70 21.61 4.93
CA SER A 192 8.76 22.54 5.38
C SER A 192 9.70 22.89 4.22
N SER A 193 10.19 24.12 4.24
CA SER A 193 11.22 24.75 3.38
C SER A 193 10.81 25.30 2.01
N THR A 194 10.46 26.59 2.03
CA THR A 194 10.87 27.58 1.04
C THR A 194 12.40 27.57 0.85
N HIS A 195 12.89 27.37 -0.37
CA HIS A 195 13.91 28.20 -1.04
C HIS A 195 14.36 27.53 -2.35
N SER A 196 14.27 28.31 -3.43
CA SER A 196 14.75 28.02 -4.78
C SER A 196 16.27 27.85 -4.84
N SER A 197 16.76 26.96 -5.71
CA SER A 197 17.82 27.30 -6.70
C SER A 197 18.07 26.19 -7.70
N SER A 198 18.11 26.63 -8.96
CA SER A 198 18.49 25.97 -10.19
C SER A 198 19.92 25.44 -10.22
N HIS A 199 20.13 24.20 -10.67
CA HIS A 199 21.37 23.80 -11.35
C HIS A 199 21.10 22.71 -12.39
N HIS A 200 21.47 23.02 -13.64
CA HIS A 200 21.57 22.08 -14.76
C HIS A 200 22.60 20.98 -14.46
N HIS A 201 22.27 19.71 -14.72
CA HIS A 201 23.28 18.72 -15.07
C HIS A 201 22.76 17.65 -16.05
N HIS A 202 23.61 17.36 -17.03
CA HIS A 202 23.41 16.53 -18.21
C HIS A 202 23.04 15.07 -17.91
N HIS A 203 22.14 14.54 -18.76
CA HIS A 203 21.92 13.12 -18.99
C HIS A 203 23.23 12.37 -19.30
N ARG A 204 23.48 11.25 -18.60
CA ARG A 204 24.30 10.15 -19.13
C ARG A 204 23.50 8.86 -19.16
N VAL A 205 23.19 8.49 -20.39
CA VAL A 205 22.71 7.20 -20.89
C VAL A 205 23.58 6.07 -20.35
N TRP A 206 22.99 5.05 -19.75
CA TRP A 206 23.64 3.76 -19.54
C TRP A 206 23.04 2.74 -20.52
N SER A 207 23.81 2.50 -21.57
CA SER A 207 23.58 1.43 -22.54
C SER A 207 23.76 0.07 -21.88
N ARG A 208 22.75 -0.77 -22.11
CA ARG A 208 22.75 -2.23 -21.95
C ARG A 208 23.98 -2.83 -22.65
N LYS A 209 24.80 -3.59 -21.92
CA LYS A 209 25.70 -4.59 -22.51
C LYS A 209 25.16 -5.97 -22.16
N GLU A 210 24.85 -6.71 -23.21
CA GLU A 210 24.67 -8.16 -23.21
C GLU A 210 26.01 -8.81 -22.82
N SER A 211 25.94 -9.84 -21.99
CA SER A 211 27.05 -10.79 -21.82
C SER A 211 26.48 -12.19 -21.61
N THR A 212 26.42 -12.89 -22.73
CA THR A 212 26.41 -14.35 -22.89
C THR A 212 27.64 -14.95 -22.21
N ILE A 213 27.49 -15.90 -21.27
CA ILE A 213 28.50 -16.94 -21.01
C ILE A 213 27.79 -18.24 -20.57
N ASP A 214 28.30 -19.32 -21.13
CA ASP A 214 27.87 -20.72 -21.16
C ASP A 214 27.85 -21.50 -19.83
N LEU A 215 27.06 -22.58 -19.86
CA LEU A 215 27.08 -23.73 -18.96
C LEU A 215 28.40 -24.52 -19.07
N PRO A 216 28.73 -25.33 -18.05
CA PRO A 216 28.70 -26.76 -18.32
C PRO A 216 28.15 -27.67 -17.20
N HIS A 217 27.86 -28.87 -17.68
CA HIS A 217 27.27 -30.09 -17.15
C HIS A 217 27.94 -30.81 -15.97
N THR A 218 27.10 -31.63 -15.29
CA THR A 218 27.33 -32.98 -14.68
C THR A 218 28.14 -33.07 -13.37
N ASN A 219 27.89 -33.97 -12.40
CA ASN A 219 26.80 -34.85 -11.92
C ASN A 219 27.31 -35.40 -10.53
N PRO A 220 26.81 -36.49 -9.88
CA PRO A 220 26.16 -36.41 -8.57
C PRO A 220 26.85 -37.19 -7.41
N ARG A 221 26.14 -37.23 -6.26
CA ARG A 221 26.20 -38.16 -5.10
C ARG A 221 27.17 -37.86 -3.94
N ARG A 222 26.60 -37.68 -2.75
CA ARG A 222 26.67 -38.69 -1.67
C ARG A 222 25.69 -38.39 -0.53
N ASP A 223 24.98 -39.44 -0.13
CA ASP A 223 24.20 -39.55 1.11
C ASP A 223 25.10 -39.49 2.34
N THR A 224 24.61 -38.90 3.44
CA THR A 224 24.95 -39.40 4.77
C THR A 224 23.79 -39.13 5.73
N VAL A 225 23.15 -40.22 6.12
CA VAL A 225 22.25 -40.34 7.27
C VAL A 225 23.09 -40.26 8.53
N THR A 226 22.72 -39.39 9.47
CA THR A 226 23.02 -39.62 10.90
C THR A 226 21.88 -39.15 11.77
N THR A 227 21.61 -39.99 12.74
CA THR A 227 20.42 -40.10 13.57
C THR A 227 20.56 -39.37 14.91
N LEU A 228 19.39 -39.18 15.54
CA LEU A 228 19.13 -39.36 16.97
C LEU A 228 19.58 -38.29 18.00
N ARG A 229 18.54 -37.75 18.66
CA ARG A 229 18.25 -37.74 20.11
C ARG A 229 19.10 -36.90 21.09
N ASP A 230 18.30 -36.16 21.88
CA ASP A 230 18.37 -35.97 23.34
C ASP A 230 19.55 -35.21 23.97
N ARG A 231 19.22 -34.01 24.50
CA ARG A 231 19.46 -33.52 25.88
C ARG A 231 19.11 -32.02 25.93
N ALA A 232 18.06 -31.58 26.63
CA ALA A 232 17.87 -31.51 28.08
C ALA A 232 18.88 -30.59 28.79
N ASP A 233 18.31 -29.54 29.36
CA ASP A 233 18.68 -28.80 30.58
C ASP A 233 20.10 -28.23 30.72
N SER A 234 20.16 -26.90 30.81
CA SER A 234 20.96 -26.23 31.84
C SER A 234 20.44 -24.82 32.10
N ALA A 235 19.72 -24.69 33.21
CA ALA A 235 19.53 -23.45 33.92
C ALA A 235 20.84 -23.06 34.61
N VAL A 236 21.27 -21.81 34.43
CA VAL A 236 22.18 -21.14 35.36
C VAL A 236 21.67 -19.72 35.56
N ALA A 237 21.07 -19.51 36.73
CA ALA A 237 20.88 -18.19 37.32
C ALA A 237 22.22 -17.70 37.88
N ARG A 238 22.50 -16.38 37.77
CA ARG A 238 23.24 -15.56 38.76
C ARG A 238 23.22 -14.07 38.35
N PRO A 239 23.57 -13.13 39.27
CA PRO A 239 22.65 -12.05 39.65
C PRO A 239 23.22 -10.65 39.42
N GLY A 240 22.35 -9.64 39.63
CA GLY A 240 22.74 -8.35 40.22
C GLY A 240 23.47 -7.38 39.29
N ALA A 241 22.72 -6.47 38.69
CA ALA A 241 23.23 -5.17 38.27
C ALA A 241 22.25 -4.09 38.76
N GLU A 242 22.60 -3.48 39.89
CA GLU A 242 22.05 -2.20 40.33
C GLU A 242 22.33 -1.16 39.24
N ARG A 243 21.27 -0.58 38.67
CA ARG A 243 21.39 0.56 37.77
C ARG A 243 20.91 1.79 38.52
N THR A 244 21.88 2.64 38.81
CA THR A 244 21.77 3.96 39.42
C THR A 244 20.80 4.82 38.62
N GLU A 245 19.75 5.32 39.28
CA GLU A 245 18.89 6.39 38.77
C GLU A 245 19.68 7.69 38.81
N SER A 246 20.01 8.22 37.63
CA SER A 246 20.45 9.60 37.47
C SER A 246 19.28 10.39 36.89
N GLU A 247 18.55 11.09 37.77
CA GLU A 247 17.59 12.13 37.42
C GLU A 247 18.34 13.29 36.73
N SER A 248 18.37 13.25 35.40
CA SER A 248 18.69 14.40 34.57
C SER A 248 17.37 15.08 34.20
N SER A 249 16.92 15.99 35.04
CA SER A 249 15.81 16.89 34.78
C SER A 249 16.20 17.90 33.69
N GLU A 250 15.88 17.56 32.44
CA GLU A 250 16.02 18.50 31.31
C GLU A 250 14.83 19.50 31.28
N PRO A 251 15.10 20.80 31.09
CA PRO A 251 14.18 21.90 31.36
C PRO A 251 13.10 22.16 30.28
N TRP A 252 12.91 21.25 29.33
CA TRP A 252 11.93 21.41 28.24
C TRP A 252 10.63 20.60 28.44
N SER A 253 10.52 19.87 29.55
CA SER A 253 9.37 19.00 29.88
C SER A 253 8.13 19.73 30.43
N THR A 254 8.19 21.06 30.61
CA THR A 254 7.07 21.86 31.13
C THR A 254 6.46 22.69 29.99
N GLY A 255 5.48 22.13 29.26
CA GLY A 255 4.73 22.94 28.29
C GLY A 255 3.71 22.26 27.37
N LEU A 256 3.70 20.93 27.26
CA LEU A 256 2.84 20.24 26.27
C LEU A 256 1.59 19.57 26.84
N SER A 257 1.29 19.75 28.14
CA SER A 257 0.19 19.03 28.81
C SER A 257 -1.19 19.70 28.73
N THR A 258 -1.35 20.85 28.06
CA THR A 258 -2.62 21.62 28.11
C THR A 258 -3.28 21.91 26.77
N PHE A 259 -2.80 21.37 25.64
CA PHE A 259 -3.30 21.77 24.31
C PHE A 259 -4.13 20.72 23.54
N HIS A 260 -4.49 19.59 24.14
CA HIS A 260 -5.31 18.55 23.49
C HIS A 260 -6.58 18.19 24.29
N ALA A 261 -7.31 19.19 24.78
CA ALA A 261 -8.61 18.99 25.41
C ALA A 261 -9.81 19.56 24.62
N GLU A 262 -9.60 20.29 23.53
CA GLU A 262 -10.71 20.95 22.82
C GLU A 262 -10.54 20.85 21.30
N LYS A 263 -11.07 19.77 20.71
CA LYS A 263 -11.61 19.69 19.34
C LYS A 263 -11.91 18.22 19.00
N ASP A 264 -12.93 17.66 19.65
CA ASP A 264 -13.44 16.31 19.31
C ASP A 264 -14.97 16.31 19.17
N THR A 265 -15.55 17.42 18.69
CA THR A 265 -16.97 17.47 18.32
C THR A 265 -17.11 18.08 16.92
N ASP A 266 -17.94 17.41 16.09
CA ASP A 266 -18.59 17.92 14.87
C ASP A 266 -18.11 17.43 13.49
N TYR A 267 -17.68 16.17 13.34
CA TYR A 267 -17.50 15.58 11.99
C TYR A 267 -18.12 14.19 11.77
N LEU A 268 -19.18 13.86 12.50
CA LEU A 268 -19.98 12.66 12.24
C LEU A 268 -21.47 13.01 12.28
N THR A 269 -22.00 13.49 11.16
CA THR A 269 -23.44 13.41 10.91
C THR A 269 -23.80 11.97 10.57
N GLU A 270 -24.69 11.38 11.37
CA GLU A 270 -25.29 10.06 11.17
C GLU A 270 -26.32 10.07 10.03
N GLU A 271 -25.87 10.16 8.79
CA GLU A 271 -26.64 9.66 7.67
C GLU A 271 -25.65 8.96 6.74
N PHE A 272 -25.60 7.62 6.82
CA PHE A 272 -25.36 6.63 5.75
C PHE A 272 -25.20 5.23 6.35
#